data_AF-A0A498GT50-F1
#
_entry.id   AF-A0A498GT50-F1
#
_cell.length_a   1.000
_cell.length_b   1.000
_cell.length_c   1.000
_cell.angle_alpha   90.00
_cell.angle_beta   90.00
_cell.angle_gamma   90.00
#
_symmetry.space_group_name_H-M   'P 1'
#
loop_
_entity.id
_entity.type
_entity.pdbx_description
1 polymer ?
#
loop_
_entity_poly.entity_id
_entity_poly.type
_entity_poly.pdbx_seq_one_letter_code
_entity_poly.pdbx_strand_id
1 'polypeptide(L)'
;MIGTNELLMIFGVIVLLFGAAKLPELARSMGSSMGEFKKAQKESELNLKEFEKSLKEPAAPKSKVQETAQKLGIEIRGKTDEQLLDEIQKSTERPKEVSEP
;
A
#
# COMPACT_ATOMS: atom_id res chain seq x y z
N MET A 1 -24.43 0.08 -43.53
CA MET A 1 -23.12 0.42 -42.95
C MET A 1 -22.98 1.92 -43.02
N ILE A 2 -22.72 2.61 -41.91
CA ILE A 2 -22.38 4.04 -41.96
C ILE A 2 -20.97 4.11 -42.53
N GLY A 3 -20.83 4.72 -43.71
CA GLY A 3 -19.53 4.94 -44.34
C GLY A 3 -18.84 6.17 -43.77
N THR A 4 -17.58 6.33 -44.16
CA THR A 4 -16.78 7.51 -43.80
C THR A 4 -17.45 8.81 -44.26
N ASN A 5 -18.15 8.79 -45.41
CA ASN A 5 -18.85 9.95 -45.94
C ASN A 5 -20.03 10.38 -45.06
N GLU A 6 -20.89 9.44 -44.65
CA GLU A 6 -22.01 9.73 -43.76
C GLU A 6 -21.52 10.26 -42.40
N LEU A 7 -20.44 9.70 -41.87
CA LEU A 7 -19.83 10.17 -40.62
C LEU A 7 -19.29 11.61 -40.75
N LEU A 8 -18.64 11.94 -41.87
CA LEU A 8 -18.19 13.30 -42.16
C LEU A 8 -19.36 14.29 -42.27
N MET A 9 -20.46 13.88 -42.88
CA MET A 9 -21.65 14.73 -43.04
C MET A 9 -22.27 15.04 -41.66
N ILE A 10 -22.42 14.02 -40.81
CA ILE A 10 -22.91 14.18 -39.43
C ILE A 10 -21.97 15.07 -38.63
N PHE A 11 -20.66 14.83 -38.72
CA PHE A 11 -19.66 15.65 -38.05
C PHE A 11 -19.72 17.11 -38.52
N GLY A 12 -19.92 17.34 -39.83
CA GLY A 12 -20.13 18.66 -40.40
C GLY A 12 -21.36 19.38 -39.83
N VAL A 13 -22.48 18.68 -39.65
CA VAL A 13 -23.68 19.24 -38.99
C VAL A 13 -23.39 19.61 -37.55
N ILE A 14 -22.70 18.76 -36.79
CA ILE A 14 -22.31 19.05 -35.40
C ILE A 14 -21.40 20.29 -35.35
N VAL A 15 -20.41 20.39 -36.25
CA VAL A 15 -19.53 21.56 -36.36
C VAL A 15 -20.30 22.82 -36.72
N LEU A 16 -21.34 22.74 -37.56
CA LEU A 16 -22.20 23.89 -37.90
C LEU A 16 -23.02 24.37 -36.70
N LEU A 17 -23.57 23.44 -35.90
CA LEU A 17 -24.39 23.76 -34.74
C LEU A 17 -23.59 24.33 -33.57
N PHE A 18 -22.44 23.72 -33.27
CA PHE A 18 -21.62 24.08 -32.11
C PHE A 18 -20.43 24.97 -32.45
N GLY A 19 -19.99 24.99 -33.70
CA GLY A 19 -18.78 25.68 -34.15
C GLY A 19 -17.52 24.82 -34.03
N ALA A 20 -16.58 25.00 -34.98
CA ALA A 20 -15.32 24.26 -35.01
C ALA A 20 -14.44 24.50 -33.76
N ALA A 21 -14.59 25.66 -33.10
CA ALA A 21 -13.85 26.00 -31.88
C ALA A 21 -14.35 25.24 -30.64
N LYS A 22 -15.61 24.77 -30.62
CA LYS A 22 -16.17 24.09 -29.44
C LYS A 22 -15.70 22.65 -29.28
N LEU A 23 -15.44 21.95 -30.37
CA LEU A 23 -14.88 20.59 -30.32
C LEU A 23 -13.55 20.49 -29.55
N PRO A 24 -12.51 21.32 -29.83
CA PRO A 24 -11.25 21.26 -29.08
C PRO A 24 -11.41 21.75 -27.64
N GLU A 25 -12.33 22.68 -27.36
CA GLU A 25 -12.65 23.12 -26.00
C GLU A 25 -13.25 21.98 -25.16
N LEU A 26 -14.24 21.27 -25.72
CA LEU A 26 -14.86 20.10 -25.09
C LEU A 26 -13.87 18.94 -24.92
N ALA A 27 -13.04 18.68 -25.92
CA ALA A 27 -12.01 17.64 -25.83
C ALA A 27 -11.00 17.93 -24.71
N ARG A 28 -10.57 19.20 -24.58
CA ARG A 28 -9.68 19.63 -23.49
C ARG A 28 -10.35 19.51 -22.13
N SER A 29 -11.57 20.02 -21.96
CA SER A 29 -12.26 19.96 -20.67
C SER A 29 -12.53 18.53 -20.22
N MET A 30 -13.07 17.70 -21.12
CA MET A 30 -13.34 16.28 -20.85
C MET A 30 -12.05 15.50 -20.60
N GLY A 31 -10.99 15.78 -21.36
CA GLY A 31 -9.68 15.17 -21.19
C GLY A 31 -9.05 15.49 -19.83
N SER A 32 -9.07 16.76 -19.43
CA SER A 32 -8.59 17.20 -18.12
C SER A 32 -9.39 16.56 -16.98
N SER A 33 -10.73 16.61 -17.04
CA SER A 33 -11.59 16.00 -16.01
C SER A 33 -11.37 14.50 -15.89
N MET A 34 -11.27 13.78 -17.02
CA MET A 34 -10.98 12.34 -17.02
C MET A 34 -9.56 12.04 -16.50
N GLY A 35 -8.58 12.90 -16.78
CA GLY A 35 -7.22 12.78 -16.29
C GLY A 35 -7.14 12.93 -14.77
N GLU A 36 -7.76 13.97 -14.22
CA GLU A 36 -7.83 14.20 -12.78
C GLU A 36 -8.62 13.08 -12.08
N PHE A 37 -9.73 12.64 -12.66
CA PHE A 37 -10.51 11.51 -12.14
C PHE A 37 -9.68 10.23 -12.06
N LYS A 38 -8.94 9.88 -13.13
CA LYS A 38 -8.04 8.69 -13.13
C LYS A 38 -6.93 8.83 -12.08
N LYS A 39 -6.36 10.02 -11.90
CA LYS A 39 -5.34 10.28 -10.87
C LYS A 39 -5.92 10.07 -9.47
N ALA A 40 -7.08 10.65 -9.19
CA ALA A 40 -7.77 10.50 -7.90
C ALA A 40 -8.16 9.05 -7.61
N GLN A 41 -8.64 8.31 -8.61
CA GLN A 41 -8.91 6.87 -8.46
C GLN A 41 -7.65 6.08 -8.10
N LYS A 42 -6.52 6.32 -8.77
CA LYS A 42 -5.25 5.64 -8.48
C LYS A 42 -4.75 5.96 -7.08
N GLU A 43 -4.81 7.22 -6.67
CA GLU A 43 -4.43 7.65 -5.33
C GLU A 43 -5.31 7.00 -4.26
N SER A 44 -6.62 6.91 -4.51
CA SER A 44 -7.58 6.26 -3.62
C SER A 44 -7.28 4.76 -3.46
N GLU A 45 -6.95 4.06 -4.55
CA GLU A 45 -6.56 2.64 -4.50
C GLU A 45 -5.27 2.42 -3.70
N LEU A 46 -4.27 3.29 -3.87
CA LEU A 46 -3.02 3.22 -3.11
C LEU A 46 -3.27 3.45 -1.61
N ASN A 47 -4.02 4.50 -1.25
CA ASN A 47 -4.38 4.79 0.13
C ASN A 47 -5.17 3.63 0.76
N LEU A 48 -6.10 3.02 0.02
CA LEU A 48 -6.86 1.89 0.51
C LEU A 48 -5.96 0.66 0.73
N LYS A 49 -5.02 0.39 -0.19
CA LYS A 49 -4.02 -0.68 -0.03
C LYS A 49 -3.11 -0.45 1.18
N GLU A 50 -2.68 0.79 1.42
CA GLU A 50 -1.89 1.16 2.59
C GLU A 50 -2.69 1.01 3.88
N PHE A 51 -3.95 1.45 3.89
CA PHE A 51 -4.85 1.27 5.02
C PHE A 51 -5.11 -0.20 5.32
N GLU A 52 -5.42 -1.02 4.31
CA GLU A 52 -5.56 -2.46 4.48
C GLU A 52 -4.29 -3.12 5.01
N LYS A 53 -3.11 -2.68 4.54
CA LYS A 53 -1.83 -3.16 5.06
C LYS A 53 -1.68 -2.80 6.54
N SER A 54 -2.05 -1.58 6.94
CA SER A 54 -2.02 -1.14 8.34
C SER A 54 -3.00 -1.88 9.25
N LEU A 55 -4.08 -2.45 8.70
CA LEU A 55 -5.05 -3.27 9.44
C LEU A 55 -4.64 -4.75 9.50
N LYS A 56 -3.96 -5.26 8.46
CA LYS A 56 -3.53 -6.67 8.35
C LYS A 56 -2.19 -6.94 8.99
N GLU A 57 -1.31 -5.94 9.09
CA GLU A 57 -0.20 -6.00 10.04
C GLU A 57 -0.77 -5.66 11.42
N PRO A 58 -0.84 -6.60 12.38
CA PRO A 58 -0.83 -6.17 13.77
C PRO A 58 0.43 -5.33 13.86
N ALA A 59 0.32 -4.09 14.35
CA ALA A 59 1.48 -3.35 14.80
C ALA A 59 2.20 -4.30 15.74
N ALA A 60 3.21 -5.03 15.26
CA ALA A 60 3.97 -5.93 16.09
C ALA A 60 4.59 -4.98 17.10
N PRO A 61 4.11 -4.96 18.35
CA PRO A 61 4.92 -4.33 19.36
C PRO A 61 6.15 -5.22 19.31
N LYS A 62 7.30 -4.71 18.88
CA LYS A 62 8.56 -5.37 19.23
C LYS A 62 8.52 -5.39 20.75
N SER A 63 8.01 -6.49 21.32
CA SER A 63 7.78 -6.57 22.75
C SER A 63 9.15 -6.39 23.37
N LYS A 64 9.24 -5.69 24.50
CA LYS A 64 10.53 -5.39 25.14
C LYS A 64 11.39 -6.66 25.34
N VAL A 65 10.74 -7.82 25.38
CA VAL A 65 11.34 -9.16 25.39
C VAL A 65 12.11 -9.47 24.10
N GLN A 66 11.52 -9.21 22.93
CA GLN A 66 12.17 -9.42 21.63
C GLN A 66 13.36 -8.46 21.42
N GLU A 67 13.27 -7.21 21.88
CA GLU A 67 14.38 -6.26 21.83
C GLU A 67 15.54 -6.67 22.76
N THR A 68 15.23 -7.22 23.95
CA THR A 68 16.22 -7.70 24.91
C THR A 68 16.89 -8.99 24.43
N ALA A 69 16.12 -9.94 23.89
CA ALA A 69 16.63 -11.15 23.27
C ALA A 69 17.57 -10.86 22.09
N GLN A 70 17.23 -9.86 21.27
CA GLN A 70 18.07 -9.44 20.14
C GLN A 70 19.41 -8.82 20.60
N LYS A 71 19.40 -8.00 21.67
CA LYS A 71 20.61 -7.43 22.26
C LYS A 71 21.50 -8.47 22.94
N LEU A 72 20.90 -9.56 23.42
CA LEU A 72 21.61 -10.71 24.00
C LEU A 72 22.03 -11.74 22.94
N GLY A 73 21.81 -11.48 21.65
CA GLY A 73 22.22 -12.36 20.55
C GLY A 73 21.40 -13.66 20.44
N ILE A 74 20.21 -13.71 21.03
CA ILE A 74 19.34 -14.89 21.01
C ILE A 74 18.56 -14.93 19.70
N GLU A 75 18.58 -16.07 19.00
CA GLU A 75 17.78 -16.24 17.78
C GLU A 75 16.27 -16.22 18.10
N ILE A 76 15.57 -15.26 17.50
CA ILE A 76 14.15 -14.97 17.74
C ILE A 76 13.23 -15.80 16.82
N ARG A 77 13.78 -16.41 15.76
CA ARG A 77 12.99 -17.04 14.71
C ARG A 77 12.44 -18.40 15.18
N GLY A 78 11.13 -18.43 15.47
CA GLY A 78 10.40 -19.65 15.84
C GLY A 78 10.21 -19.89 17.33
N LYS A 79 10.56 -18.92 18.20
CA LYS A 79 10.33 -18.98 19.65
C LYS A 79 9.22 -18.00 20.06
N THR A 80 8.38 -18.39 21.03
CA THR A 80 7.36 -17.49 21.61
C THR A 80 7.96 -16.61 22.70
N ASP A 81 7.30 -15.49 23.03
CA ASP A 81 7.77 -14.54 24.06
C ASP A 81 8.00 -15.22 25.43
N GLU A 82 7.22 -16.25 25.77
CA GLU A 82 7.38 -17.05 27.01
C GLU A 82 8.66 -17.92 26.98
N GLN A 83 9.00 -18.49 25.83
CA GLN A 83 10.24 -19.27 25.66
C GLN A 83 11.48 -18.40 25.70
N LEU A 84 11.38 -17.15 25.20
CA LEU A 84 12.46 -16.19 25.27
C LEU A 84 12.69 -15.71 26.72
N LEU A 85 11.62 -15.53 27.50
CA LEU A 85 11.72 -15.16 28.92
C LEU A 85 12.38 -16.26 29.77
N ASP A 86 12.00 -17.52 29.55
CA ASP A 86 12.59 -18.68 30.23
C ASP A 86 14.09 -18.84 29.89
N GLU A 87 14.48 -18.65 28.63
CA GLU A 87 15.87 -18.73 28.19
C GLU A 87 16.74 -17.59 28.74
N ILE A 88 16.16 -16.37 28.85
CA ILE A 88 16.81 -15.20 29.47
C ILE A 88 16.99 -15.43 30.98
N GLN A 89 15.98 -15.94 31.69
CA GLN A 89 16.11 -16.28 33.11
C GLN A 89 17.14 -17.39 33.33
N LYS A 90 17.11 -18.45 32.52
CA LYS A 90 18.02 -19.59 32.62
C LYS A 90 19.48 -19.25 32.30
N SER A 91 19.72 -18.22 31.49
CA SER A 91 21.06 -17.67 31.23
C SER A 91 21.52 -16.70 32.32
N THR A 92 20.59 -16.10 33.07
CA THR A 92 20.89 -15.17 34.18
C THR A 92 21.06 -15.91 35.53
N GLU A 93 20.48 -17.11 35.70
CA GLU A 93 20.46 -17.86 36.97
C GLU A 93 21.61 -18.87 37.19
N ARG A 94 22.53 -19.10 36.22
CA ARG A 94 23.66 -20.03 36.41
C ARG A 94 25.03 -19.37 36.64
N PRO A 95 25.25 -18.72 37.80
CA PRO A 95 26.61 -18.57 38.35
C PRO A 95 26.80 -19.15 39.77
N LYS A 96 25.98 -20.12 40.22
CA LYS A 96 26.30 -21.00 41.37
C LYS A 96 25.66 -22.36 41.05
N GLU A 97 26.37 -23.41 40.70
CA GLU A 97 27.20 -24.20 41.61
C GLU A 97 27.94 -25.25 40.76
N VAL A 98 29.16 -24.94 40.34
CA VAL A 98 30.17 -25.95 40.01
C VAL A 98 31.42 -25.53 40.76
N SER A 99 31.55 -26.06 41.97
CA SER A 99 32.82 -26.22 42.66
C SER A 99 32.74 -27.57 43.38
N GLU A 100 32.93 -28.61 42.55
CA GLU A 100 33.62 -29.91 42.76
C GLU A 100 33.66 -30.62 44.14
N PRO A 101 33.86 -31.95 44.13
CA PRO A 101 33.54 -32.88 45.22
C PRO A 101 34.45 -32.87 46.45
#